data_AF-A0A351TC60-F1
#
_entry.id   AF-A0A351TC60-F1
#
_cell.length_a   1.000
_cell.length_b   1.000
_cell.length_c   1.000
_cell.angle_alpha   90.00
_cell.angle_beta   90.00
_cell.angle_gamma   90.00
#
_symmetry.space_group_name_H-M   'P 1'
#
loop_
_entity.id
_entity.type
_entity.pdbx_description
1 polymer ?
#
loop_
_entity_poly.entity_id
_entity_poly.type
_entity_poly.pdbx_seq_one_letter_code
_entity_poly.pdbx_strand_id
1 'polypeptide(L)'
;MISSVSVYPSFKVTSLMPKDSMFVKYFPNAFYFFKSLAHTIISIILFIVITKVPYKIFEKYARQIFAGVLIFLVIVLLVGVTYN
;
A
#
# COMPACT_ATOMS: atom_id res chain seq x y z
N MET A 1 -16.47 -15.92 -12.04
CA MET A 1 -16.35 -14.77 -11.13
C MET A 1 -15.19 -13.91 -11.63
N ILE A 2 -15.46 -12.66 -11.99
CA ILE A 2 -14.39 -11.67 -12.24
C ILE A 2 -13.80 -11.38 -10.86
N SER A 3 -12.73 -12.08 -10.49
CA SER A 3 -11.97 -11.71 -9.30
C SER A 3 -11.36 -10.35 -9.60
N SER A 4 -11.88 -9.30 -8.97
CA SER A 4 -11.24 -7.99 -9.00
C SER A 4 -9.77 -8.19 -8.67
N VAL A 5 -8.89 -7.48 -9.37
CA VAL A 5 -7.42 -7.62 -9.24
C VAL A 5 -6.97 -7.43 -7.77
N SER A 6 -7.80 -6.79 -6.94
CA SER A 6 -7.63 -6.66 -5.49
C SER A 6 -7.85 -7.94 -4.66
N VAL A 7 -8.58 -8.94 -5.17
CA VAL A 7 -8.97 -10.16 -4.42
C VAL A 7 -8.07 -11.35 -4.76
N TYR A 8 -7.47 -11.39 -5.96
CA TYR A 8 -6.59 -12.48 -6.38
C TYR A 8 -5.36 -12.69 -5.47
N PRO A 9 -4.67 -11.65 -4.98
CA PRO A 9 -3.56 -11.81 -4.02
C PRO A 9 -4.05 -12.41 -2.70
N SER A 10 -5.24 -11.98 -2.25
CA SER A 10 -5.92 -12.49 -1.05
C SER A 10 -6.26 -13.95 -1.14
N PHE A 11 -6.82 -14.37 -2.28
CA PHE A 11 -7.12 -15.77 -2.53
C PHE A 11 -5.84 -16.62 -2.63
N LYS A 12 -4.81 -16.14 -3.34
CA LYS A 12 -3.53 -16.86 -3.50
C LYS A 12 -2.86 -17.14 -2.16
N VAL A 13 -2.73 -16.12 -1.31
CA VAL A 13 -2.09 -16.28 0.01
C VAL A 13 -2.90 -17.20 0.92
N THR A 14 -4.23 -17.04 0.94
CA THR A 14 -5.11 -17.89 1.78
C THR A 14 -5.17 -19.33 1.28
N SER A 15 -5.07 -19.57 -0.04
CA SER A 15 -5.08 -20.93 -0.62
C SER A 15 -3.81 -21.74 -0.34
N LEU A 16 -2.69 -21.05 -0.09
CA LEU A 16 -1.40 -21.66 0.25
C LEU A 16 -1.23 -21.90 1.77
N MET A 17 -2.15 -21.40 2.61
CA MET A 17 -2.12 -21.63 4.05
C MET A 17 -2.66 -23.04 4.38
N PRO A 18 -1.97 -23.82 5.25
CA PRO A 18 -2.44 -25.15 5.63
C PRO A 18 -3.82 -25.08 6.29
N LYS A 19 -4.80 -25.78 5.73
CA LYS A 19 -6.20 -25.81 6.20
C LYS A 19 -6.34 -26.28 7.66
N ASP A 20 -5.40 -27.08 8.15
CA ASP A 20 -5.39 -27.62 9.52
C ASP A 20 -4.57 -26.81 10.53
N SER A 21 -4.04 -25.65 10.15
CA SER A 21 -3.37 -24.78 11.11
C SER A 21 -4.39 -24.04 11.99
N MET A 22 -4.17 -24.07 13.31
CA MET A 22 -5.01 -23.40 14.32
C MET A 22 -5.25 -21.91 13.98
N PHE A 23 -4.26 -21.26 13.36
CA PHE A 23 -4.33 -19.88 12.92
C PHE A 23 -5.36 -19.62 11.82
N VAL A 24 -5.52 -20.52 10.85
CA VAL A 24 -6.52 -20.36 9.77
C VAL A 24 -7.93 -20.56 10.31
N LYS A 25 -8.09 -21.44 11.30
CA LYS A 25 -9.41 -21.78 11.89
C LYS A 25 -9.93 -20.68 12.83
N TYR A 26 -9.08 -20.05 13.63
CA TYR A 26 -9.49 -19.02 14.60
C TYR A 26 -9.22 -17.59 14.15
N PHE A 27 -8.28 -17.36 13.23
CA PHE A 27 -7.92 -16.02 12.75
C PHE A 27 -7.83 -15.97 11.22
N PRO A 28 -8.94 -16.22 10.50
CA PRO A 28 -8.97 -16.06 9.06
C PRO A 28 -8.59 -14.61 8.71
N ASN A 29 -7.58 -14.43 7.86
CA ASN A 29 -7.06 -13.14 7.39
C ASN A 29 -6.22 -12.30 8.37
N ALA A 30 -5.68 -12.89 9.45
CA ALA A 30 -4.75 -12.19 10.35
C ALA A 30 -3.62 -11.44 9.62
N PHE A 31 -3.07 -12.04 8.55
CA PHE A 31 -2.04 -11.41 7.73
C PHE A 31 -2.47 -10.07 7.11
N TYR A 32 -3.69 -10.01 6.54
CA TYR A 32 -4.23 -8.77 5.97
C TYR A 32 -4.53 -7.74 7.04
N PHE A 33 -5.00 -8.19 8.21
CA PHE A 33 -5.22 -7.32 9.36
C PHE A 33 -3.91 -6.65 9.81
N PHE A 34 -2.84 -7.42 10.04
CA PHE A 34 -1.54 -6.86 10.43
C PHE A 34 -0.94 -5.97 9.35
N LYS A 35 -1.08 -6.35 8.08
CA LYS A 35 -0.64 -5.51 6.95
C LYS A 35 -1.39 -4.17 6.94
N SER A 36 -2.71 -4.19 7.08
CA SER A 36 -3.52 -2.97 7.14
C SER A 36 -3.18 -2.13 8.37
N LEU A 37 -2.97 -2.76 9.53
CA LEU A 37 -2.58 -2.08 10.76
C LEU A 37 -1.22 -1.38 10.60
N ALA A 38 -0.24 -2.03 9.98
CA ALA A 38 1.06 -1.43 9.68
C ALA A 38 0.93 -0.21 8.76
N HIS A 39 0.10 -0.29 7.71
CA HIS A 39 -0.17 0.86 6.84
C HIS A 39 -0.79 2.03 7.62
N THR A 40 -1.78 1.76 8.48
CA THR A 40 -2.41 2.79 9.33
C THR A 40 -1.39 3.47 10.26
N ILE A 41 -0.52 2.70 10.90
CA ILE A 41 0.54 3.24 11.77
C ILE A 41 1.48 4.16 10.98
N ILE A 42 1.94 3.71 9.80
CA ILE A 42 2.80 4.51 8.93
C ILE A 42 2.11 5.81 8.50
N SER A 43 0.82 5.76 8.15
CA SER A 43 0.05 6.94 7.77
C SER A 43 -0.09 7.94 8.93
N ILE A 44 -0.33 7.46 10.15
CA ILE A 44 -0.41 8.32 11.33
C ILE A 44 0.94 9.02 11.59
N ILE A 45 2.05 8.27 11.52
CA ILE A 45 3.39 8.84 11.71
C ILE A 45 3.66 9.92 10.64
N LEU A 46 3.38 9.61 9.37
CA LEU A 46 3.58 10.55 8.28
C LEU A 46 2.73 11.82 8.46
N PHE A 47 1.47 11.67 8.89
CA PHE A 47 0.58 12.78 9.15
C PHE A 47 1.11 13.70 10.26
N ILE A 48 1.57 13.11 11.38
CA ILE A 48 2.18 13.88 12.47
C ILE A 48 3.41 14.65 11.97
N VAL A 49 4.26 14.02 11.14
CA VAL A 49 5.42 14.71 10.56
C VAL A 49 4.99 15.87 9.66
N ILE A 50 4.05 15.64 8.73
CA ILE A 50 3.59 16.66 7.78
C ILE A 50 2.95 17.85 8.49
N THR A 51 2.15 17.63 9.53
CA THR A 51 1.50 18.72 10.29
C THR A 51 2.51 19.62 11.02
N LYS A 52 3.73 19.15 11.28
CA LYS A 52 4.81 19.96 11.87
C LYS A 52 5.62 20.74 10.82
N VAL A 53 5.47 20.43 9.53
CA VAL A 53 6.21 21.10 8.45
C VAL A 53 5.50 22.40 8.06
N PRO A 54 6.18 23.56 8.10
CA PRO A 54 5.59 24.83 7.71
C PRO A 54 5.29 24.88 6.21
N TYR A 55 4.15 25.49 5.85
CA TYR A 55 3.67 25.60 4.47
C TYR A 55 4.71 26.16 3.48
N LYS A 56 5.53 27.14 3.92
CA LYS A 56 6.58 27.76 3.10
C LYS A 56 7.57 26.77 2.51
N ILE A 57 7.81 25.63 3.19
CA ILE A 57 8.69 24.57 2.68
C ILE A 57 8.04 23.88 1.48
N PHE A 58 6.76 23.53 1.59
CA PHE A 58 6.02 22.93 0.47
C PHE A 58 5.95 23.87 -0.73
N GLU A 59 5.75 25.17 -0.49
CA GLU A 59 5.75 26.17 -1.56
C GLU A 59 7.12 26.27 -2.25
N LYS A 60 8.21 26.33 -1.49
CA LYS A 60 9.58 26.35 -2.04
C LYS A 60 9.89 25.12 -2.90
N TYR A 61 9.41 23.95 -2.50
CA TYR A 61 9.67 22.69 -3.19
C TYR A 61 8.54 22.25 -4.14
N ALA A 62 7.52 23.08 -4.35
CA ALA A 62 6.32 22.71 -5.13
C ALA A 62 6.68 22.24 -6.55
N ARG A 63 7.65 22.92 -7.19
CA ARG A 63 8.13 22.56 -8.53
C ARG A 63 8.82 21.19 -8.54
N GLN A 64 9.64 20.91 -7.54
CA GLN A 64 10.36 19.65 -7.39
C GLN A 64 9.39 18.50 -7.07
N ILE A 65 8.41 18.73 -6.20
CA ILE A 65 7.35 17.77 -5.89
C ILE A 65 6.57 17.44 -7.17
N PHE A 66 6.16 18.46 -7.93
CA PHE A 66 5.43 18.27 -9.18
C PHE A 66 6.24 17.48 -10.22
N ALA A 67 7.52 17.84 -10.42
CA ALA A 67 8.41 17.12 -11.32
C ALA A 67 8.61 15.66 -10.89
N GLY A 68 8.76 15.42 -9.58
CA GLY A 68 8.84 14.07 -9.02
C GLY A 68 7.60 13.24 -9.31
N VAL A 69 6.39 13.81 -9.12
CA VAL A 69 5.12 13.14 -9.43
C VAL A 69 5.02 12.78 -10.92
N LEU A 70 5.44 13.67 -11.83
CA LEU A 70 5.47 13.37 -13.27
C LEU A 70 6.41 12.22 -13.61
N ILE A 71 7.60 12.17 -13.00
CA ILE A 71 8.55 11.07 -13.19
C ILE A 71 7.94 9.75 -12.69
N PHE A 72 7.35 9.74 -11.50
CA PHE A 72 6.67 8.55 -10.96
C PHE A 72 5.53 8.08 -11.86
N LEU A 73 4.76 9.01 -12.42
CA LEU A 73 3.68 8.68 -13.37
C LEU A 73 4.23 7.96 -14.61
N VAL A 74 5.33 8.47 -15.19
CA VAL A 74 5.99 7.82 -16.33
C VAL A 74 6.52 6.44 -15.96
N ILE A 75 7.16 6.30 -14.79
CA ILE A 75 7.66 5.01 -14.30
C ILE A 75 6.52 3.99 -14.19
N VAL A 76 5.38 4.39 -13.60
CA VAL A 76 4.21 3.51 -13.47
C VAL A 76 3.67 3.08 -14.83
N LEU A 77 3.63 3.97 -15.83
CA LEU A 77 3.18 3.62 -17.18
C LEU A 77 4.12 2.64 -17.88
N LEU A 78 5.43 2.74 -17.66
CA LEU A 78 6.41 1.86 -18.30
C LEU A 78 6.56 0.51 -17.60
N VAL A 79 6.56 0.49 -16.26
CA VAL A 79 6.78 -0.73 -15.45
C VAL A 79 5.47 -1.44 -15.13
N GLY A 80 4.36 -0.71 -15.04
CA GLY A 80 3.04 -1.26 -14.70
C GLY A 80 2.48 -2.21 -15.75
N VAL A 81 2.92 -2.12 -17.02
CA VAL A 81 2.51 -3.06 -18.07
C VAL A 81 3.13 -4.45 -17.87
N THR A 82 4.28 -4.55 -17.22
CA THR A 82 5.03 -5.80 -17.07
C THR A 82 4.68 -6.60 -15.81
N TYR A 83 4.04 -5.97 -14.82
CA TYR A 83 3.75 -6.57 -13.50
C TYR A 83 2.27 -6.62 -13.11
N ASN A 84 1.37 -6.12 -13.97
CA ASN A 84 -0.08 -6.18 -13.79
C ASN A 84 -0.66 -7.33 -14.63
#